data_AF-A0A9X3MV21-F1
#
_entry.id   AF-A0A9X3MV21-F1
#
_cell.length_a   1.000
_cell.length_b   1.000
_cell.length_c   1.000
_cell.angle_alpha   90.00
_cell.angle_beta   90.00
_cell.angle_gamma   90.00
#
_symmetry.space_group_name_H-M   'P 1'
#
loop_
_entity.id
_entity.type
_entity.pdbx_description
1 polymer ?
#
loop_
_entity_poly.entity_id
_entity_poly.type
_entity_poly.pdbx_seq_one_letter_code
_entity_poly.pdbx_strand_id
1 'polypeptide(L)'
;MKRLVSAAAAIVALLLLPAGAVATGEETTVERVPGNFVMTSEDCKHLPPATTITGTGTGTSVTRTTTHRGITTIANTTIIPGKATDQAGNTYRFFYSNHFRISNTKARPTVYSGLMEDLFLLHGRGPARLANGFVAVYTTDFGDLNRFDPIHAFGDPITFPTGVGPFCDPL
;
A
#
# COMPACT_ATOMS: atom_id res chain seq x y z
N MET A 1 11.33 -30.60 -2.02
CA MET A 1 10.07 -30.02 -2.54
C MET A 1 10.00 -28.58 -2.04
N LYS A 2 10.43 -27.60 -2.85
CA LYS A 2 10.41 -26.17 -2.50
C LYS A 2 9.16 -25.56 -3.12
N ARG A 3 8.14 -25.26 -2.31
CA ARG A 3 7.02 -24.41 -2.74
C ARG A 3 7.37 -22.98 -2.35
N LEU A 4 7.87 -22.22 -3.32
CA LEU A 4 7.91 -20.77 -3.26
C LEU A 4 6.45 -20.30 -3.25
N VAL A 5 5.92 -20.02 -2.07
CA VAL A 5 4.66 -19.28 -1.96
C VAL A 5 5.06 -17.81 -2.00
N SER A 6 5.19 -17.29 -3.23
CA SER A 6 5.20 -15.84 -3.43
C SER A 6 3.85 -15.34 -2.94
N ALA A 7 3.80 -14.74 -1.76
CA ALA A 7 2.65 -13.98 -1.31
C ALA A 7 2.53 -12.79 -2.25
N ALA A 8 1.70 -12.94 -3.27
CA ALA A 8 1.30 -11.85 -4.14
C ALA A 8 0.56 -10.83 -3.26
N ALA A 9 1.27 -9.76 -2.88
CA ALA A 9 0.63 -8.54 -2.44
C ALA A 9 -0.34 -8.15 -3.55
N ALA A 10 -1.62 -8.17 -3.24
CA ALA A 10 -2.65 -7.75 -4.18
C ALA A 10 -2.50 -6.24 -4.34
N ILE A 11 -1.66 -5.81 -5.27
CA ILE A 11 -1.74 -4.49 -5.87
C ILE A 11 -3.17 -4.38 -6.35
N VAL A 12 -3.97 -3.59 -5.64
CA VAL A 12 -5.33 -3.26 -6.04
C VAL A 12 -5.17 -2.60 -7.40
N ALA A 13 -5.46 -3.36 -8.45
CA ALA A 13 -5.53 -2.86 -9.80
C ALA A 13 -6.65 -1.82 -9.80
N LEU A 14 -6.28 -0.54 -9.71
CA LEU A 14 -7.18 0.55 -10.02
C LEU A 14 -7.66 0.29 -11.46
N LEU A 15 -8.94 -0.07 -11.58
CA LEU A 15 -9.60 -0.27 -12.85
C LEU A 15 -9.51 1.04 -13.64
N LEU A 16 -8.60 1.07 -14.62
CA LEU A 16 -8.46 2.14 -15.58
C LEU A 16 -9.76 2.27 -16.36
N LEU A 17 -10.53 3.33 -16.09
CA LEU A 17 -11.69 3.70 -16.88
C LEU A 17 -11.26 4.11 -18.30
N PRO A 18 -12.04 3.75 -19.34
CA PRO A 18 -11.69 4.02 -20.73
C PRO A 18 -11.65 5.52 -21.01
N ALA A 19 -10.60 5.95 -21.72
CA ALA A 19 -10.42 7.31 -22.20
C ALA A 19 -11.60 7.74 -23.10
N GLY A 20 -12.47 8.58 -22.56
CA GLY A 20 -13.60 9.16 -23.29
C GLY A 20 -13.98 10.53 -22.74
N ALA A 21 -13.78 11.55 -23.58
CA ALA A 21 -14.17 12.96 -23.41
C ALA A 21 -13.45 13.79 -22.32
N VAL A 22 -12.82 14.88 -22.75
CA VAL A 22 -12.13 15.86 -21.91
C VAL A 22 -13.17 16.66 -21.12
N ALA A 23 -13.61 16.13 -19.99
CA ALA A 23 -14.12 16.97 -18.92
C ALA A 23 -12.91 17.64 -18.26
N THR A 24 -12.84 18.97 -18.30
CA THR A 24 -12.05 19.73 -17.31
C THR A 24 -12.79 19.59 -15.98
N GLY A 25 -12.70 18.40 -15.41
CA GLY A 25 -13.46 17.95 -14.26
C GLY A 25 -12.50 17.50 -13.18
N GLU A 26 -12.71 18.03 -12.00
CA GLU A 26 -12.29 17.35 -10.79
C GLU A 26 -13.16 16.10 -10.64
N GLU A 27 -12.54 14.94 -10.55
CA GLU A 27 -13.22 13.68 -10.29
C GLU A 27 -12.86 13.22 -8.89
N THR A 28 -13.86 12.78 -8.11
CA THR A 28 -13.64 12.12 -6.83
C THR A 28 -14.34 10.77 -6.85
N THR A 29 -13.56 9.72 -6.61
CA THR A 29 -14.03 8.34 -6.54
C THR A 29 -13.83 7.84 -5.11
N VAL A 30 -14.85 7.16 -4.58
CA VAL A 30 -14.83 6.55 -3.24
C VAL A 30 -15.12 5.07 -3.39
N GLU A 31 -14.21 4.23 -2.92
CA GLU A 31 -14.29 2.78 -3.08
C GLU A 31 -14.14 2.08 -1.74
N ARG A 32 -14.78 0.90 -1.60
CA ARG A 32 -14.54 -0.01 -0.49
C ARG A 32 -13.52 -1.04 -0.93
N VAL A 33 -12.41 -1.13 -0.21
CA VAL A 33 -11.28 -2.01 -0.56
C VAL A 33 -11.06 -3.07 0.51
N PRO A 34 -10.78 -4.33 0.14
CA PRO A 34 -10.41 -5.36 1.11
C PRO A 34 -8.99 -5.09 1.63
N GLY A 35 -8.77 -5.32 2.94
CA GLY A 35 -7.43 -5.37 3.52
C GLY A 35 -7.19 -6.73 4.12
N ASN A 36 -6.91 -7.71 3.26
CA ASN A 36 -6.63 -9.07 3.66
C ASN A 36 -5.14 -9.34 3.51
N PHE A 37 -4.51 -9.90 4.53
CA PHE A 37 -3.10 -10.26 4.46
C PHE A 37 -2.78 -11.53 5.24
N VAL A 38 -1.66 -12.14 4.87
CA VAL A 38 -0.96 -13.15 5.65
C VAL A 38 0.48 -12.69 5.78
N MET A 39 0.98 -12.59 7.00
CA MET A 39 2.35 -12.19 7.29
C MET A 39 3.02 -13.28 8.11
N THR A 40 4.23 -13.67 7.72
CA THR A 40 5.00 -14.70 8.42
C THR A 40 6.28 -14.13 9.03
N SER A 41 6.86 -14.83 9.99
CA SER A 41 8.20 -14.50 10.50
C SER A 41 9.32 -14.68 9.47
N GLU A 42 9.05 -15.37 8.35
CA GLU A 42 10.00 -15.47 7.23
C GLU A 42 10.06 -14.15 6.46
N ASP A 43 8.89 -13.53 6.26
CA ASP A 43 8.76 -12.20 5.64
C ASP A 43 9.24 -11.11 6.62
N CYS A 44 8.91 -11.30 7.92
CA CYS A 44 9.13 -10.32 8.99
C CYS A 44 9.90 -10.91 10.15
N LYS A 45 11.22 -10.88 10.05
CA LYS A 45 12.17 -11.54 10.96
C LYS A 45 12.08 -11.11 12.42
N HIS A 46 11.45 -9.97 12.72
CA HIS A 46 11.22 -9.49 14.09
C HIS A 46 9.89 -9.96 14.70
N LEU A 47 9.03 -10.60 13.91
CA LEU A 47 7.99 -11.42 14.49
C LEU A 47 8.61 -12.60 15.24
N PRO A 48 7.98 -13.08 16.33
CA PRO A 48 8.44 -14.28 17.01
C PRO A 48 8.62 -15.43 16.01
N PRO A 49 9.64 -16.30 16.17
CA PRO A 49 9.86 -17.41 15.25
C PRO A 49 8.61 -18.26 15.04
N ALA A 50 8.40 -18.70 13.79
CA ALA A 50 7.23 -19.48 13.37
C ALA A 50 5.87 -18.77 13.56
N THR A 51 5.87 -17.43 13.62
CA THR A 51 4.64 -16.64 13.64
C THR A 51 4.04 -16.57 12.25
N THR A 52 2.72 -16.81 12.18
CA THR A 52 1.88 -16.52 11.03
C THR A 52 0.68 -15.71 11.52
N ILE A 53 0.52 -14.50 11.01
CA ILE A 53 -0.59 -13.61 11.35
C ILE A 53 -1.46 -13.44 10.10
N THR A 54 -2.73 -13.75 10.25
CA THR A 54 -3.74 -13.57 9.19
C THR A 54 -4.66 -12.44 9.58
N GLY A 55 -4.73 -11.40 8.74
CA GLY A 55 -5.57 -10.24 8.95
C GLY A 55 -6.67 -10.10 7.90
N THR A 56 -7.82 -9.61 8.33
CA THR A 56 -8.92 -9.21 7.46
C THR A 56 -9.52 -7.88 7.90
N GLY A 57 -9.85 -7.05 6.91
CA GLY A 57 -10.40 -5.71 7.11
C GLY A 57 -11.12 -5.23 5.87
N THR A 58 -11.85 -4.14 6.01
CA THR A 58 -12.48 -3.46 4.87
C THR A 58 -12.31 -1.96 5.05
N GLY A 59 -11.52 -1.38 4.17
CA GLY A 59 -11.23 0.02 4.18
C GLY A 59 -12.04 0.83 3.19
N THR A 60 -11.71 2.11 3.16
CA THR A 60 -12.20 3.06 2.18
C THR A 60 -11.00 3.70 1.49
N SER A 61 -11.05 3.77 0.17
CA SER A 61 -10.10 4.49 -0.69
C SER A 61 -10.82 5.68 -1.29
N VAL A 62 -10.22 6.86 -1.17
CA VAL A 62 -10.73 8.10 -1.77
C VAL A 62 -9.68 8.62 -2.74
N THR A 63 -10.02 8.63 -4.02
CA THR A 63 -9.15 9.15 -5.09
C THR A 63 -9.74 10.44 -5.64
N ARG A 64 -8.93 11.49 -5.68
CA ARG A 64 -9.25 12.75 -6.35
C ARG A 64 -8.30 12.95 -7.52
N THR A 65 -8.87 13.10 -8.71
CA THR A 65 -8.14 13.38 -9.94
C THR A 65 -8.45 14.79 -10.41
N THR A 66 -7.43 15.56 -10.75
CA THR A 66 -7.58 16.93 -11.26
C THR A 66 -6.65 17.15 -12.44
N THR A 67 -7.20 17.62 -13.55
CA THR A 67 -6.43 17.92 -14.76
C THR A 67 -6.46 19.40 -15.05
N HIS A 68 -5.29 20.02 -15.15
CA HIS A 68 -5.14 21.42 -15.51
C HIS A 68 -3.97 21.61 -16.49
N ARG A 69 -4.25 22.22 -17.65
CA ARG A 69 -3.27 22.52 -18.71
C ARG A 69 -2.43 21.30 -19.13
N GLY A 70 -3.04 20.12 -19.21
CA GLY A 70 -2.37 18.88 -19.61
C GLY A 70 -1.51 18.25 -18.52
N ILE A 71 -1.62 18.71 -17.28
CA ILE A 71 -1.05 18.07 -16.10
C ILE A 71 -2.20 17.48 -15.28
N THR A 72 -2.14 16.17 -15.08
CA THR A 72 -3.06 15.41 -14.25
C THR A 72 -2.40 15.15 -12.91
N THR A 73 -3.09 15.50 -11.83
CA THR A 73 -2.68 15.18 -10.46
C THR A 73 -3.70 14.22 -9.86
N ILE A 74 -3.20 13.17 -9.22
CA ILE A 74 -3.98 12.13 -8.56
C ILE A 74 -3.57 12.13 -7.09
N ALA A 75 -4.53 12.34 -6.21
CA ALA A 75 -4.35 12.20 -4.79
C ALA A 75 -5.21 11.05 -4.29
N ASN A 76 -4.63 10.11 -3.57
CA ASN A 76 -5.36 9.00 -2.96
C ASN A 76 -5.14 8.99 -1.45
N THR A 77 -6.17 8.59 -0.72
CA THR A 77 -6.05 8.20 0.68
C THR A 77 -6.81 6.90 0.89
N THR A 78 -6.13 5.88 1.38
CA THR A 78 -6.69 4.57 1.70
C THR A 78 -6.51 4.31 3.18
N ILE A 79 -7.60 4.01 3.88
CA ILE A 79 -7.57 3.64 5.30
C ILE A 79 -8.27 2.30 5.47
N ILE A 80 -7.57 1.31 6.04
CA ILE A 80 -8.09 -0.03 6.28
C ILE A 80 -7.90 -0.41 7.76
N PRO A 81 -8.93 -0.29 8.60
CA PRO A 81 -8.94 -0.92 9.90
C PRO A 81 -9.34 -2.40 9.78
N GLY A 82 -8.81 -3.25 10.65
CA GLY A 82 -9.20 -4.65 10.67
C GLY A 82 -8.80 -5.41 11.92
N LYS A 83 -8.97 -6.73 11.84
CA LYS A 83 -8.63 -7.68 12.89
C LYS A 83 -7.64 -8.69 12.33
N ALA A 84 -6.81 -9.24 13.18
CA ALA A 84 -5.95 -10.34 12.82
C ALA A 84 -5.88 -11.40 13.92
N THR A 85 -5.46 -12.59 13.54
CA THR A 85 -5.22 -13.73 14.44
C THR A 85 -3.91 -14.41 14.09
N ASP A 86 -3.22 -14.95 15.09
CA ASP A 86 -2.08 -15.82 14.86
C ASP A 86 -2.43 -17.31 15.02
N GLN A 87 -1.45 -18.18 14.72
CA GLN A 87 -1.59 -19.63 14.83
C GLN A 87 -1.92 -20.14 16.25
N ALA A 88 -1.65 -19.35 17.29
CA ALA A 88 -1.95 -19.69 18.68
C ALA A 88 -3.33 -19.17 19.13
N GLY A 89 -4.11 -18.56 18.22
CA GLY A 89 -5.42 -18.01 18.52
C GLY A 89 -5.37 -16.65 19.23
N ASN A 90 -4.20 -16.01 19.31
CA ASN A 90 -4.13 -14.65 19.82
C ASN A 90 -4.83 -13.71 18.85
N THR A 91 -5.43 -12.64 19.39
CA THR A 91 -6.18 -11.67 18.61
C THR A 91 -5.48 -10.31 18.59
N TYR A 92 -5.58 -9.66 17.44
CA TYR A 92 -4.97 -8.37 17.14
C TYR A 92 -5.98 -7.46 16.44
N ARG A 93 -5.69 -6.16 16.51
CA ARG A 93 -6.23 -5.15 15.61
C ARG A 93 -5.08 -4.66 14.75
N PHE A 94 -5.39 -4.39 13.50
CA PHE A 94 -4.48 -3.67 12.63
C PHE A 94 -5.13 -2.41 12.09
N PHE A 95 -4.28 -1.47 11.71
CA PHE A 95 -4.65 -0.24 11.03
C PHE A 95 -3.64 -0.01 9.92
N TYR A 96 -4.14 0.17 8.70
CA TYR A 96 -3.35 0.55 7.55
C TYR A 96 -3.82 1.91 7.03
N SER A 97 -2.86 2.75 6.64
CA SER A 97 -3.12 4.06 6.03
C SER A 97 -2.07 4.34 4.97
N ASN A 98 -2.51 4.49 3.73
CA ASN A 98 -1.68 4.97 2.63
C ASN A 98 -2.22 6.30 2.12
N HIS A 99 -1.31 7.23 1.85
CA HIS A 99 -1.61 8.49 1.22
C HIS A 99 -0.61 8.75 0.11
N PHE A 100 -1.07 9.16 -1.07
CA PHE A 100 -0.16 9.67 -2.08
C PHE A 100 -0.74 10.86 -2.83
N ARG A 101 0.15 11.70 -3.35
CA ARG A 101 -0.18 12.76 -4.29
C ARG A 101 0.88 12.79 -5.39
N ILE A 102 0.47 12.37 -6.59
CA ILE A 102 1.36 12.23 -7.74
C ILE A 102 0.81 13.00 -8.93
N SER A 103 1.71 13.51 -9.77
CA SER A 103 1.35 14.22 -10.99
C SER A 103 2.19 13.75 -12.16
N ASN A 104 1.61 13.77 -13.36
CA ASN A 104 2.38 13.63 -14.58
C ASN A 104 3.02 14.98 -14.99
N THR A 105 3.72 14.97 -16.12
CA THR A 105 4.19 16.20 -16.77
C THR A 105 3.79 16.21 -18.24
N LYS A 106 3.82 17.37 -18.89
CA LYS A 106 3.57 17.44 -20.35
C LYS A 106 4.56 16.60 -21.16
N ALA A 107 5.80 16.47 -20.71
CA ALA A 107 6.84 15.69 -21.37
C ALA A 107 6.68 14.18 -21.16
N ARG A 108 6.03 13.77 -20.05
CA ARG A 108 5.79 12.37 -19.68
C ARG A 108 4.33 12.22 -19.23
N PRO A 109 3.36 12.24 -20.16
CA PRO A 109 1.94 12.29 -19.82
C PRO A 109 1.41 11.01 -19.17
N THR A 110 2.13 9.88 -19.31
CA THR A 110 1.71 8.57 -18.76
C THR A 110 2.43 8.20 -17.47
N VAL A 111 3.42 8.98 -17.03
CA VAL A 111 4.21 8.68 -15.83
C VAL A 111 3.93 9.73 -14.78
N TYR A 112 3.53 9.26 -13.61
CA TYR A 112 3.17 10.06 -12.47
C TYR A 112 4.24 9.91 -11.40
N SER A 113 4.58 11.02 -10.74
CA SER A 113 5.53 11.01 -9.64
C SER A 113 5.12 12.01 -8.57
N GLY A 114 5.44 11.72 -7.31
CA GLY A 114 5.15 12.58 -6.18
C GLY A 114 5.39 11.86 -4.85
N LEU A 115 4.86 12.41 -3.76
CA LEU A 115 5.06 11.84 -2.43
C LEU A 115 4.01 10.77 -2.13
N MET A 116 4.47 9.74 -1.42
CA MET A 116 3.64 8.73 -0.78
C MET A 116 4.06 8.57 0.68
N GLU A 117 3.07 8.40 1.54
CA GLU A 117 3.20 8.06 2.95
C GLU A 117 2.44 6.76 3.22
N ASP A 118 3.05 5.85 3.95
CA ASP A 118 2.41 4.60 4.38
C ASP A 118 2.62 4.38 5.87
N LEU A 119 1.62 3.74 6.49
CA LEU A 119 1.60 3.35 7.89
C LEU A 119 0.81 2.06 8.07
N PHE A 120 1.48 1.04 8.62
CA PHE A 120 0.87 -0.19 9.13
C PHE A 120 1.14 -0.34 10.64
N LEU A 121 0.06 -0.53 11.39
CA LEU A 121 0.10 -0.80 12.83
C LEU A 121 -0.56 -2.14 13.13
N LEU A 122 0.06 -2.94 14.00
CA LEU A 122 -0.50 -4.16 14.55
C LEU A 122 -0.29 -4.20 16.06
N HIS A 123 -1.38 -4.38 16.82
CA HIS A 123 -1.32 -4.53 18.26
C HIS A 123 -2.44 -5.44 18.77
N GLY A 124 -2.24 -6.08 19.93
CA GLY A 124 -3.20 -7.06 20.41
C GLY A 124 -2.82 -7.72 21.72
N ARG A 125 -3.50 -8.85 21.99
CA ARG A 125 -3.27 -9.70 23.16
C ARG A 125 -2.11 -10.68 22.96
N GLY A 126 -1.68 -10.91 21.74
CA GLY A 126 -0.54 -11.77 21.45
C GLY A 126 0.80 -11.04 21.54
N PRO A 127 1.91 -11.78 21.38
CA PRO A 127 3.27 -11.25 21.53
C PRO A 127 3.70 -10.35 20.36
N ALA A 128 3.07 -10.48 19.19
CA ALA A 128 3.43 -9.67 18.03
C ALA A 128 2.98 -8.21 18.15
N ARG A 129 3.87 -7.29 17.81
CA ARG A 129 3.60 -5.85 17.68
C ARG A 129 4.37 -5.33 16.48
N LEU A 130 3.70 -4.56 15.64
CA LEU A 130 4.33 -3.90 14.48
C LEU A 130 3.89 -2.45 14.41
N ALA A 131 4.83 -1.59 14.07
CA ALA A 131 4.60 -0.19 13.74
C ALA A 131 5.59 0.15 12.63
N ASN A 132 5.10 0.11 11.41
CA ASN A 132 5.86 0.19 10.18
C ASN A 132 5.33 1.37 9.39
N GLY A 133 6.19 2.22 8.87
CA GLY A 133 5.78 3.25 7.93
C GLY A 133 6.94 3.87 7.17
N PHE A 134 6.61 4.57 6.10
CA PHE A 134 7.60 5.23 5.27
C PHE A 134 7.03 6.46 4.58
N VAL A 135 7.97 7.29 4.10
CA VAL A 135 7.72 8.36 3.14
C VAL A 135 8.65 8.13 1.96
N ALA A 136 8.12 8.12 0.75
CA ALA A 136 8.90 7.90 -0.47
C ALA A 136 8.46 8.83 -1.60
N VAL A 137 9.36 9.05 -2.56
CA VAL A 137 8.93 9.48 -3.89
C VAL A 137 8.40 8.24 -4.60
N TYR A 138 7.10 8.23 -4.87
CA TYR A 138 6.42 7.18 -5.60
C TYR A 138 6.32 7.56 -7.08
N THR A 139 6.77 6.68 -7.96
CA THR A 139 6.69 6.85 -9.40
C THR A 139 5.99 5.66 -10.03
N THR A 140 4.93 5.92 -10.82
CA THR A 140 4.13 4.88 -11.46
C THR A 140 3.60 5.28 -12.82
N ASP A 141 3.34 4.30 -13.67
CA ASP A 141 2.52 4.44 -14.89
C ASP A 141 1.17 3.70 -14.78
N PHE A 142 0.82 3.23 -13.58
CA PHE A 142 -0.32 2.36 -13.29
C PHE A 142 -0.31 1.02 -14.05
N GLY A 143 0.86 0.63 -14.58
CA GLY A 143 1.13 -0.66 -15.19
C GLY A 143 2.38 -1.28 -14.58
N ASP A 144 3.43 -1.43 -15.39
CA ASP A 144 4.65 -2.15 -15.00
C ASP A 144 5.60 -1.30 -14.16
N LEU A 145 5.57 0.03 -14.31
CA LEU A 145 6.44 0.91 -13.53
C LEU A 145 5.80 1.14 -12.16
N ASN A 146 6.43 0.60 -11.11
CA ASN A 146 6.12 0.93 -9.73
C ASN A 146 7.45 1.03 -8.96
N ARG A 147 7.82 2.27 -8.60
CA ARG A 147 9.10 2.55 -7.96
C ARG A 147 8.89 3.41 -6.72
N PHE A 148 9.55 3.00 -5.64
CA PHE A 148 9.59 3.71 -4.37
C PHE A 148 11.04 4.16 -4.10
N ASP A 149 11.28 5.47 -4.10
CA ASP A 149 12.55 6.05 -3.66
C ASP A 149 12.38 6.57 -2.23
N PRO A 150 12.80 5.80 -1.20
CA PRO A 150 12.51 6.13 0.20
C PRO A 150 13.23 7.41 0.64
N ILE A 151 12.49 8.30 1.30
CA ILE A 151 12.99 9.50 1.97
C ILE A 151 13.21 9.18 3.44
N HIS A 152 12.23 8.55 4.07
CA HIS A 152 12.29 8.09 5.45
C HIS A 152 11.53 6.77 5.59
N ALA A 153 12.00 5.89 6.48
CA ALA A 153 11.32 4.65 6.81
C ALA A 153 11.61 4.32 8.28
N PHE A 154 10.63 3.72 8.95
CA PHE A 154 10.75 3.25 10.32
C PHE A 154 9.97 1.96 10.51
N GLY A 155 10.28 1.24 11.59
CA GLY A 155 9.72 -0.07 11.83
C GLY A 155 10.66 -1.16 11.34
N ASP A 156 10.36 -2.40 11.75
CA ASP A 156 11.38 -3.43 11.73
C ASP A 156 10.84 -4.83 11.35
N PRO A 157 11.31 -5.43 10.24
CA PRO A 157 12.13 -4.83 9.18
C PRO A 157 11.29 -4.14 8.10
N ILE A 158 11.36 -2.80 7.96
CA ILE A 158 11.03 -2.18 6.66
C ILE A 158 12.30 -2.08 5.83
N THR A 159 12.27 -2.68 4.64
CA THR A 159 13.34 -2.54 3.64
C THR A 159 12.76 -2.36 2.25
N PHE A 160 13.47 -1.62 1.39
CA PHE A 160 13.10 -1.39 -0.01
C PHE A 160 14.09 -2.08 -0.95
N PRO A 161 14.04 -3.40 -1.14
CA PRO A 161 14.95 -4.06 -2.07
C PRO A 161 14.70 -3.54 -3.47
N THR A 162 15.71 -2.85 -4.01
CA THR A 162 15.74 -2.36 -5.40
C THR A 162 14.52 -1.54 -5.81
N GLY A 163 13.86 -0.84 -4.87
CA GLY A 163 12.70 0.01 -5.14
C GLY A 163 11.39 -0.72 -5.45
N VAL A 164 11.31 -2.03 -5.20
CA VAL A 164 10.14 -2.88 -5.51
C VAL A 164 9.00 -2.76 -4.47
N GLY A 165 9.27 -2.09 -3.34
CA GLY A 165 8.30 -1.84 -2.27
C GLY A 165 8.86 -2.19 -0.88
N PRO A 166 8.17 -1.80 0.18
CA PRO A 166 8.55 -2.13 1.55
C PRO A 166 8.35 -3.63 1.86
N PHE A 167 9.32 -4.27 2.50
CA PHE A 167 9.10 -5.53 3.22
C PHE A 167 8.40 -5.24 4.54
N CYS A 168 7.57 -6.19 5.01
CA CYS A 168 6.78 -6.10 6.25
C CYS A 168 5.74 -5.00 6.32
N ASP A 169 5.34 -4.50 5.16
CA ASP A 169 4.11 -3.76 4.98
C ASP A 169 3.17 -4.64 4.15
N PRO A 170 2.16 -5.28 4.77
CA PRO A 170 1.42 -6.35 4.13
C PRO A 170 0.31 -5.85 3.19
N LEU A 171 0.09 -4.54 3.10
CA LEU A 171 -1.04 -3.91 2.41
C LEU A 171 -0.61 -2.79 1.46
#